data_AF-A0A7J7ZHH2-F1
#
_entry.id   AF-A0A7J7ZHH2-F1
#
_cell.length_a   1.000
_cell.length_b   1.000
_cell.length_c   1.000
_cell.angle_alpha   90.00
_cell.angle_beta   90.00
_cell.angle_gamma   90.00
#
_symmetry.space_group_name_H-M   'P 1'
#
loop_
_entity.id
_entity.type
_entity.pdbx_description
1 polymer ?
#
loop_
_entity_poly.entity_id
_entity_poly.type
_entity_poly.pdbx_seq_one_letter_code
_entity_poly.pdbx_strand_id
1 'polypeptide(L)'
;MENSENSVDAKSIRNSDIKPFHGSKSMDSGISSQNDNTYKMDYPEMGLCIIINNKNFNKSTGMAPRSGTDVDAANLQETFRNLKYEVRIQNDLTREKIVELLRGVSKEDHSKRSSFVCVLLSHGDEGVIYGTNGPVDLTKLTSFFRGDNCRSLAGKPKLFFIQVTTPGETQRTGPGSSSRSVRC
;
A
#
# COMPACT_ATOMS: atom_id res chain seq x y z
N MET A 1 15.81 25.75 -11.75
CA MET A 1 15.87 24.31 -11.45
C MET A 1 14.98 24.11 -10.24
N GLU A 2 13.79 23.54 -10.47
CA GLU A 2 12.75 23.39 -9.45
C GLU A 2 13.17 22.41 -8.36
N ASN A 3 13.12 22.84 -7.11
CA ASN A 3 13.17 21.97 -5.94
C ASN A 3 11.79 21.34 -5.78
N SER A 4 11.66 20.05 -6.12
CA SER A 4 10.49 19.26 -5.75
C SER A 4 10.60 18.84 -4.29
N GLU A 5 9.96 19.58 -3.40
CA GLU A 5 9.78 19.17 -2.01
C GLU A 5 8.94 17.88 -1.95
N ASN A 6 9.51 16.80 -1.43
CA ASN A 6 8.78 15.57 -1.14
C ASN A 6 7.91 15.78 0.10
N SER A 7 6.68 16.23 -0.11
CA SER A 7 5.63 16.25 0.91
C SER A 7 5.26 14.82 1.28
N VAL A 8 5.67 14.37 2.47
CA VAL A 8 5.21 13.11 3.07
C VAL A 8 3.75 13.28 3.53
N ASP A 9 2.86 12.38 3.10
CA ASP A 9 1.39 12.46 3.25
C ASP A 9 0.87 12.39 4.71
N ALA A 10 1.75 12.27 5.71
CA ALA A 10 1.38 12.22 7.11
C ALA A 10 1.20 13.65 7.65
N LYS A 11 0.00 13.97 8.15
CA LYS A 11 -0.30 15.29 8.74
C LYS A 11 0.74 15.64 9.82
N SER A 12 1.41 16.78 9.69
CA SER A 12 1.99 17.51 10.81
C SER A 12 1.43 18.92 10.79
N ILE A 13 0.49 19.20 11.69
CA ILE A 13 -0.02 20.56 11.90
C ILE A 13 0.71 21.11 13.13
N ARG A 14 1.53 22.15 12.94
CA ARG A 14 2.03 23.00 14.04
C ARG A 14 1.24 24.31 14.03
N ASN A 15 0.70 24.64 15.20
CA ASN A 15 -0.17 25.78 15.49
C ASN A 15 0.62 27.09 15.65
N SER A 16 0.23 28.13 14.90
CA SER A 16 0.31 29.57 15.22
C SER A 16 -0.28 30.31 14.01
N ASP A 17 -1.42 30.99 14.05
CA ASP A 17 -1.70 32.19 14.83
C ASP A 17 -3.21 32.40 15.05
N ILE A 18 -3.61 32.73 16.29
CA ILE A 18 -4.95 33.20 16.64
C ILE A 18 -4.96 34.73 16.59
N LYS A 19 -5.95 35.33 15.90
CA LYS A 19 -6.42 36.70 16.19
C LYS A 19 -7.90 36.65 16.60
N PRO A 20 -8.31 37.39 17.65
CA PRO A 20 -9.66 37.29 18.19
C PRO A 20 -10.63 38.22 17.43
N PHE A 21 -11.82 37.73 17.12
CA PHE A 21 -12.95 38.58 16.74
C PHE A 21 -14.17 38.25 17.59
N HIS A 22 -14.75 39.30 18.16
CA HIS A 22 -15.90 39.32 19.07
C HIS A 22 -17.20 38.94 18.34
N GLY A 23 -18.05 38.12 18.98
CA GLY A 23 -19.44 37.90 18.56
C GLY A 23 -20.08 36.67 19.20
N SER A 24 -20.85 36.89 20.27
CA SER A 24 -21.57 35.86 21.03
C SER A 24 -22.65 35.16 20.21
N LYS A 25 -22.73 33.82 20.29
CA LYS A 25 -23.96 33.00 20.31
C LYS A 25 -23.60 31.56 20.68
N SER A 26 -24.21 31.06 21.75
CA SER A 26 -24.03 29.71 22.27
C SER A 26 -24.50 28.64 21.28
N MET A 27 -23.59 27.74 20.93
CA MET A 27 -23.91 26.35 20.66
C MET A 27 -22.91 25.54 21.47
N ASP A 28 -23.43 24.81 22.46
CA ASP A 28 -22.68 23.81 23.22
C ASP A 28 -22.27 22.68 22.27
N SER A 29 -21.19 22.93 21.54
CA SER A 29 -20.38 21.87 20.96
C SER A 29 -19.30 21.62 21.99
N GLY A 30 -19.59 20.71 22.92
CA GLY A 30 -18.61 20.21 23.87
C GLY A 30 -17.30 20.00 23.10
N ILE A 31 -16.25 20.69 23.53
CA ILE A 31 -14.92 20.59 22.96
C ILE A 31 -14.47 19.15 23.19
N SER A 32 -14.85 18.27 22.27
CA SER A 32 -14.12 17.05 22.04
C SER A 32 -12.83 17.53 21.41
N SER A 33 -11.81 17.67 22.24
CA SER A 33 -10.42 17.59 21.85
C SER A 33 -10.25 16.23 21.14
N GLN A 34 -10.72 16.15 19.90
CA GLN A 34 -10.38 15.04 19.03
C GLN A 34 -8.87 15.13 18.86
N ASN A 35 -8.17 14.19 19.49
CA ASN A 35 -6.78 13.94 19.20
C ASN A 35 -6.70 13.68 17.69
N ASP A 36 -6.33 14.68 16.90
CA ASP A 36 -6.14 14.64 15.43
C ASP A 36 -4.91 13.80 15.04
N ASN A 37 -4.50 12.89 15.92
CA ASN A 37 -3.40 11.94 15.78
C ASN A 37 -3.87 10.61 15.17
N THR A 38 -5.17 10.45 14.87
CA THR A 38 -5.72 9.22 14.27
C THR A 38 -6.33 9.50 12.90
N TYR A 39 -6.22 8.54 11.99
CA TYR A 39 -6.90 8.62 10.70
C TYR A 39 -8.41 8.45 10.87
N LYS A 40 -9.18 9.22 10.10
CA LYS A 40 -10.63 9.05 9.99
C LYS A 40 -10.93 7.75 9.23
N MET A 41 -11.38 6.72 9.94
CA MET A 41 -11.62 5.37 9.40
C MET A 41 -13.11 5.00 9.28
N ASP A 42 -14.02 5.93 9.51
CA ASP A 42 -15.49 5.79 9.51
C ASP A 42 -16.15 6.26 8.20
N TYR A 43 -15.42 6.26 7.08
CA TYR A 43 -16.05 6.44 5.76
C TYR A 43 -16.96 5.24 5.43
N PRO A 44 -17.88 5.37 4.44
CA PRO A 44 -18.79 4.28 4.07
C PRO A 44 -18.12 2.94 3.75
N GLU A 45 -16.90 2.98 3.22
CA GLU A 45 -16.10 1.80 2.88
C GLU A 45 -14.72 1.87 3.55
N MET A 46 -14.17 0.74 4.00
CA MET A 46 -12.78 0.71 4.50
C MET A 46 -11.78 1.03 3.39
N GLY A 47 -12.03 0.50 2.19
CA GLY A 47 -11.17 0.70 1.02
C GLY A 47 -10.95 -0.58 0.24
N LEU A 48 -10.06 -0.47 -0.76
CA LEU A 48 -9.60 -1.61 -1.54
C LEU A 48 -8.40 -2.28 -0.87
N CYS A 49 -8.35 -3.59 -0.96
CA CYS A 49 -7.15 -4.38 -0.76
C CYS A 49 -6.79 -5.11 -2.06
N ILE A 50 -5.76 -4.62 -2.75
CA ILE A 50 -5.26 -5.23 -3.99
C ILE A 50 -4.16 -6.22 -3.63
N ILE A 51 -4.37 -7.50 -3.92
CA ILE A 51 -3.36 -8.55 -3.70
C ILE A 51 -2.83 -8.98 -5.07
N ILE A 52 -1.55 -8.72 -5.32
CA ILE A 52 -0.85 -9.21 -6.52
C ILE A 52 -0.03 -10.43 -6.11
N ASN A 53 -0.45 -11.60 -6.58
CA ASN A 53 0.14 -12.89 -6.26
C ASN A 53 0.87 -13.45 -7.49
N ASN A 54 2.17 -13.18 -7.59
CA ASN A 54 3.01 -13.73 -8.65
C ASN A 54 3.68 -15.01 -8.15
N LYS A 55 3.22 -16.14 -8.71
CA LYS A 55 3.70 -17.48 -8.41
C LYS A 55 4.56 -18.02 -9.54
N ASN A 56 4.07 -17.89 -10.77
CA ASN A 56 4.68 -18.49 -11.95
C ASN A 56 5.34 -17.40 -12.80
N PHE A 57 6.63 -17.59 -13.10
CA PHE A 57 7.43 -16.64 -13.85
C PHE A 57 7.82 -17.21 -15.22
N ASN A 58 8.05 -16.33 -16.18
CA ASN A 58 8.47 -16.72 -17.52
C ASN A 58 9.81 -17.45 -17.46
N LYS A 59 9.94 -18.57 -18.18
CA LYS A 59 11.17 -19.39 -18.20
C LYS A 59 12.42 -18.58 -18.54
N SER A 60 12.30 -17.56 -19.40
CA SER A 60 13.41 -16.68 -19.80
C SER A 60 14.00 -15.87 -18.65
N THR A 61 13.28 -15.72 -17.54
CA THR A 61 13.76 -14.99 -16.36
C THR A 61 14.66 -15.83 -15.44
N GLY A 62 14.64 -17.17 -15.58
CA GLY A 62 15.35 -18.09 -14.69
C GLY A 62 14.80 -18.14 -13.26
N MET A 63 13.71 -17.44 -12.94
CA MET A 63 13.11 -17.42 -11.60
C MET A 63 12.32 -18.70 -11.32
N ALA A 64 12.48 -19.25 -10.12
CA ALA A 64 11.75 -20.42 -9.67
C ALA A 64 10.29 -20.07 -9.32
N PRO A 65 9.33 -21.03 -9.45
CA PRO A 65 7.99 -20.83 -8.94
C PRO A 65 7.96 -20.62 -7.42
N ARG A 66 7.08 -19.73 -6.93
CA ARG A 66 6.94 -19.42 -5.50
C ARG A 66 5.94 -20.33 -4.81
N SER A 67 6.33 -21.58 -4.54
CA SER A 67 5.51 -22.52 -3.77
C SER A 67 5.13 -21.92 -2.40
N GLY A 68 3.85 -22.05 -2.02
CA GLY A 68 3.30 -21.50 -0.76
C GLY A 68 2.61 -20.15 -0.89
N THR A 69 2.89 -19.35 -1.93
CA THR A 69 2.31 -18.00 -2.07
C THR A 69 0.78 -17.98 -2.18
N ASP A 70 0.16 -19.07 -2.65
CA ASP A 70 -1.31 -19.16 -2.72
C ASP A 70 -1.93 -19.27 -1.32
N VAL A 71 -1.21 -19.89 -0.37
CA VAL A 71 -1.62 -19.94 1.04
C VAL A 71 -1.55 -18.54 1.64
N ASP A 72 -0.47 -17.80 1.36
CA ASP A 72 -0.33 -16.40 1.78
C ASP A 72 -1.48 -15.54 1.22
N ALA A 73 -1.76 -15.65 -0.10
CA ALA A 73 -2.81 -14.90 -0.76
C ALA A 73 -4.21 -15.20 -0.17
N ALA A 74 -4.51 -16.47 0.13
CA ALA A 74 -5.77 -16.87 0.77
C ALA A 74 -5.88 -16.33 2.20
N ASN A 75 -4.82 -16.42 3.00
CA ASN A 75 -4.80 -15.90 4.37
C ASN A 75 -4.97 -14.38 4.41
N LEU A 76 -4.31 -13.67 3.49
CA LEU A 76 -4.44 -12.22 3.35
C LEU A 76 -5.85 -11.83 2.90
N GLN A 77 -6.43 -12.57 1.96
CA GLN A 77 -7.81 -12.32 1.54
C GLN A 77 -8.79 -12.45 2.70
N GLU A 78 -8.70 -13.54 3.47
CA GLU A 78 -9.57 -13.76 4.62
C GLU A 78 -9.39 -12.67 5.68
N THR A 79 -8.13 -12.33 5.99
CA THR A 79 -7.80 -11.28 6.95
C THR A 79 -8.40 -9.93 6.53
N PHE A 80 -8.17 -9.48 5.30
CA PHE A 80 -8.65 -8.18 4.85
C PHE A 80 -10.17 -8.14 4.60
N ARG A 81 -10.81 -9.27 4.24
CA ARG A 81 -12.28 -9.37 4.24
C ARG A 81 -12.86 -9.20 5.64
N ASN A 82 -12.23 -9.80 6.65
CA ASN A 82 -12.64 -9.64 8.04
C ASN A 82 -12.49 -8.19 8.54
N LEU A 83 -11.47 -7.48 8.04
CA LEU A 83 -11.30 -6.04 8.21
C LEU A 83 -12.19 -5.18 7.28
N LYS A 84 -13.16 -5.77 6.59
CA LYS A 84 -14.17 -5.11 5.74
C LYS A 84 -13.62 -4.38 4.50
N TYR A 85 -12.44 -4.76 4.03
CA TYR A 85 -11.95 -4.29 2.73
C TYR A 85 -12.63 -5.03 1.57
N GLU A 86 -12.76 -4.32 0.46
CA GLU A 86 -13.04 -4.93 -0.84
C GLU A 86 -11.74 -5.54 -1.38
N VAL A 87 -11.59 -6.86 -1.26
CA VAL A 87 -10.36 -7.57 -1.67
C VAL A 87 -10.43 -7.97 -3.14
N ARG A 88 -9.40 -7.61 -3.91
CA ARG A 88 -9.22 -8.02 -5.31
C ARG A 88 -7.87 -8.72 -5.48
N ILE A 89 -7.91 -10.02 -5.79
CA ILE A 89 -6.70 -10.81 -6.06
C ILE A 89 -6.42 -10.83 -7.56
N GLN A 90 -5.17 -10.63 -7.93
CA GLN A 90 -4.67 -10.76 -9.30
C GLN A 90 -3.45 -11.70 -9.29
N ASN A 91 -3.48 -12.72 -10.14
CA ASN A 91 -2.43 -13.74 -10.19
C ASN A 91 -1.55 -13.58 -11.43
N ASP A 92 -0.26 -13.84 -11.27
CA ASP A 92 0.73 -13.97 -12.36
C ASP A 92 0.71 -12.80 -13.36
N LEU A 93 0.80 -11.58 -12.84
CA LEU A 93 0.84 -10.36 -13.64
C LEU A 93 2.24 -10.08 -14.20
N THR A 94 2.28 -9.74 -15.49
CA THR A 94 3.48 -9.14 -16.10
C THR A 94 3.75 -7.76 -15.51
N ARG A 95 4.97 -7.26 -15.68
CA ARG A 95 5.36 -5.92 -15.20
C ARG A 95 4.45 -4.82 -15.76
N GLU A 96 4.02 -4.95 -17.02
CA GLU A 96 3.10 -4.02 -17.67
C GLU A 96 1.73 -4.07 -17.02
N LYS A 97 1.21 -5.28 -16.75
CA LYS A 97 -0.09 -5.49 -16.12
C LYS A 97 -0.12 -5.00 -14.67
N ILE A 98 0.98 -5.13 -13.91
CA ILE A 98 1.09 -4.55 -12.56
C ILE A 98 0.96 -3.03 -12.64
N VAL A 99 1.70 -2.40 -13.55
CA VAL A 99 1.67 -0.94 -13.74
C VAL A 99 0.29 -0.48 -14.20
N GLU A 100 -0.33 -1.18 -15.15
CA GLU A 100 -1.67 -0.87 -15.65
C GLU A 100 -2.72 -1.00 -14.55
N LEU A 101 -2.72 -2.10 -13.80
CA LEU A 101 -3.63 -2.34 -12.69
C LEU A 101 -3.54 -1.23 -11.65
N LEU A 102 -2.34 -0.96 -11.13
CA LEU A 102 -2.17 0.01 -10.05
C LEU A 102 -2.43 1.45 -10.52
N ARG A 103 -2.08 1.78 -11.77
CA ARG A 103 -2.49 3.05 -12.38
C ARG A 103 -4.01 3.15 -12.51
N GLY A 104 -4.68 2.08 -12.95
CA GLY A 104 -6.15 2.04 -13.05
C GLY A 104 -6.81 2.25 -11.69
N VAL A 105 -6.37 1.50 -10.68
CA VAL A 105 -6.87 1.60 -9.31
C VAL A 105 -6.64 3.00 -8.73
N SER A 106 -5.49 3.63 -8.98
CA SER A 106 -5.21 5.00 -8.51
C SER A 106 -6.15 6.06 -9.11
N LYS A 107 -6.79 5.75 -10.25
CA LYS A 107 -7.74 6.64 -10.94
C LYS A 107 -9.21 6.39 -10.55
N GLU A 108 -9.48 5.35 -9.76
CA GLU A 108 -10.82 5.15 -9.18
C GLU A 108 -11.18 6.28 -8.21
N ASP A 109 -12.47 6.49 -7.99
CA ASP A 109 -12.94 7.40 -6.95
C ASP A 109 -12.92 6.72 -5.58
N HIS A 110 -11.96 7.12 -4.74
CA HIS A 110 -11.83 6.65 -3.36
C HIS A 110 -12.45 7.60 -2.34
N SER A 111 -13.28 8.57 -2.74
CA SER A 111 -13.80 9.60 -1.84
C SER A 111 -14.58 9.01 -0.66
N LYS A 112 -15.29 7.89 -0.89
CA LYS A 112 -16.07 7.14 0.12
C LYS A 112 -15.27 6.06 0.86
N ARG A 113 -13.97 5.90 0.56
CA ARG A 113 -13.10 4.88 1.16
C ARG A 113 -12.23 5.50 2.24
N SER A 114 -12.05 4.81 3.36
CA SER A 114 -11.21 5.26 4.47
C SER A 114 -9.71 5.17 4.13
N SER A 115 -9.31 4.19 3.34
CA SER A 115 -7.90 3.83 3.13
C SER A 115 -7.66 3.05 1.84
N PHE A 116 -6.39 2.75 1.57
CA PHE A 116 -5.98 1.85 0.48
C PHE A 116 -4.92 0.87 0.97
N VAL A 117 -5.04 -0.39 0.56
CA VAL A 117 -4.09 -1.47 0.82
C VAL A 117 -3.63 -2.09 -0.50
N CYS A 118 -2.33 -2.28 -0.65
CA CYS A 118 -1.74 -3.08 -1.71
C CYS A 118 -0.78 -4.11 -1.11
N VAL A 119 -0.96 -5.38 -1.47
CA VAL A 119 -0.08 -6.48 -1.06
C VAL A 119 0.60 -7.04 -2.31
N LEU A 120 1.93 -7.07 -2.28
CA LEU A 120 2.77 -7.57 -3.37
C LEU A 120 3.47 -8.85 -2.92
N LEU A 121 3.10 -9.99 -3.51
CA LEU A 121 3.71 -11.30 -3.27
C LEU A 121 4.46 -11.71 -4.54
N SER A 122 5.78 -11.58 -4.56
CA SER A 122 6.58 -11.91 -5.76
C SER A 122 8.05 -12.19 -5.45
N HIS A 123 8.88 -12.32 -6.47
CA HIS A 123 10.31 -12.07 -6.35
C HIS A 123 10.57 -10.56 -6.26
N GLY A 124 11.68 -10.18 -5.65
CA GLY A 124 12.06 -8.78 -5.48
C GLY A 124 13.50 -8.63 -5.03
N ASP A 125 13.95 -7.39 -5.09
CA ASP A 125 15.24 -6.94 -4.57
C ASP A 125 15.07 -5.50 -4.06
N GLU A 126 16.14 -4.86 -3.62
CA GLU A 126 16.11 -3.50 -3.12
C GLU A 126 15.41 -2.54 -4.10
N GLY A 127 14.26 -2.00 -3.67
CA GLY A 127 13.46 -1.05 -4.44
C GLY A 127 12.66 -1.63 -5.61
N VAL A 128 12.67 -2.96 -5.82
CA VAL A 128 12.10 -3.60 -7.03
C VAL A 128 11.21 -4.79 -6.69
N ILE A 129 10.09 -4.91 -7.42
CA ILE A 129 9.21 -6.08 -7.45
C ILE A 129 9.20 -6.69 -8.85
N TYR A 130 9.17 -8.02 -8.96
CA TYR A 130 9.11 -8.69 -10.26
C TYR A 130 7.67 -8.92 -10.71
N GLY A 131 7.36 -8.48 -11.91
CA GLY A 131 6.32 -9.10 -12.74
C GLY A 131 6.80 -10.45 -13.28
N THR A 132 5.88 -11.24 -13.85
CA THR A 132 6.21 -12.57 -14.40
C THR A 132 7.28 -12.54 -15.50
N ASN A 133 7.48 -11.39 -16.15
CA ASN A 133 8.42 -11.18 -17.24
C ASN A 133 9.61 -10.25 -16.91
N GLY A 134 9.70 -9.69 -15.68
CA GLY A 134 10.79 -8.79 -15.33
C GLY A 134 10.46 -7.78 -14.22
N PRO A 135 11.43 -6.92 -13.85
CA PRO A 135 11.31 -6.02 -12.71
C PRO A 135 10.41 -4.80 -12.95
N VAL A 136 9.90 -4.24 -11.85
CA VAL A 136 9.19 -2.96 -11.74
C VAL A 136 9.69 -2.21 -10.50
N ASP A 137 9.99 -0.93 -10.66
CA ASP A 137 10.36 -0.07 -9.53
C ASP A 137 9.18 0.12 -8.57
N LEU A 138 9.39 -0.16 -7.30
CA LEU A 138 8.39 0.05 -6.25
C LEU A 138 8.01 1.53 -6.14
N THR A 139 8.98 2.43 -6.29
CA THR A 139 8.76 3.89 -6.27
C THR A 139 7.80 4.33 -7.37
N LYS A 140 7.90 3.73 -8.56
CA LYS A 140 6.95 3.98 -9.66
C LYS A 140 5.55 3.55 -9.28
N LEU A 141 5.38 2.38 -8.68
CA LEU A 141 4.07 1.86 -8.29
C LEU A 141 3.42 2.69 -7.17
N THR A 142 4.17 3.04 -6.14
CA THR A 142 3.66 3.85 -5.03
C THR A 142 3.40 5.30 -5.46
N SER A 143 4.13 5.82 -6.46
CA SER A 143 3.94 7.19 -6.96
C SER A 143 2.53 7.47 -7.46
N PHE A 144 1.83 6.46 -8.00
CA PHE A 144 0.44 6.61 -8.47
C PHE A 144 -0.52 7.02 -7.35
N PHE A 145 -0.19 6.68 -6.10
CA PHE A 145 -1.03 6.92 -4.94
C PHE A 145 -0.58 8.12 -4.10
N ARG A 146 0.45 8.87 -4.52
CA ARG A 146 0.83 10.13 -3.86
C ARG A 146 -0.36 11.10 -3.83
N GLY A 147 -0.45 11.94 -2.80
CA GLY A 147 -1.57 12.87 -2.63
C GLY A 147 -1.78 13.88 -3.76
N ASP A 148 -0.78 14.12 -4.61
CA ASP A 148 -0.87 14.92 -5.83
C ASP A 148 -1.47 14.15 -7.02
N ASN A 149 -1.21 12.83 -7.10
CA ASN A 149 -1.65 11.95 -8.20
C ASN A 149 -3.00 11.25 -7.93
N CYS A 150 -3.32 10.96 -6.68
CA CYS A 150 -4.57 10.32 -6.27
C CYS A 150 -5.29 11.16 -5.20
N ARG A 151 -5.99 12.20 -5.65
CA ARG A 151 -6.61 13.22 -4.77
C ARG A 151 -7.66 12.63 -3.82
N SER A 152 -8.41 11.62 -4.24
CA SER A 152 -9.44 10.95 -3.41
C SER A 152 -8.85 10.12 -2.26
N LEU A 153 -7.53 9.88 -2.26
CA LEU A 153 -6.73 9.26 -1.19
C LEU A 153 -5.77 10.24 -0.48
N ALA A 154 -5.81 11.54 -0.81
CA ALA A 154 -5.00 12.55 -0.11
C ALA A 154 -5.40 12.61 1.37
N GLY A 155 -4.42 12.60 2.28
CA GLY A 155 -4.64 12.57 3.72
C GLY A 155 -5.18 11.25 4.29
N LYS A 156 -5.39 10.23 3.45
CA LYS A 156 -5.81 8.87 3.86
C LYS A 156 -4.62 7.91 3.88
N PRO A 157 -4.61 6.89 4.76
CA PRO A 157 -3.50 5.94 4.84
C PRO A 157 -3.44 5.04 3.60
N LYS A 158 -2.22 4.83 3.10
CA LYS A 158 -1.89 4.03 1.91
C LYS A 158 -0.85 2.99 2.31
N LEU A 159 -1.29 1.76 2.52
CA LEU A 159 -0.49 0.69 3.10
C LEU A 159 0.02 -0.23 1.99
N PHE A 160 1.34 -0.41 1.92
CA PHE A 160 1.98 -1.35 0.99
C PHE A 160 2.67 -2.45 1.80
N PHE A 161 2.21 -3.69 1.63
CA PHE A 161 2.81 -4.88 2.23
C PHE A 161 3.57 -5.63 1.15
N ILE A 162 4.87 -5.87 1.36
CA ILE A 162 5.78 -6.37 0.32
C ILE A 162 6.44 -7.65 0.84
N GLN A 163 6.01 -8.80 0.32
CA GLN A 163 6.64 -10.09 0.57
C GLN A 163 7.42 -10.49 -0.68
N VAL A 164 8.75 -10.39 -0.58
CA VAL A 164 9.66 -10.68 -1.70
C VAL A 164 10.68 -11.75 -1.35
N THR A 165 10.99 -12.60 -2.32
CA THR A 165 12.11 -13.53 -2.29
C THR A 165 13.15 -13.12 -3.32
N THR A 166 14.41 -12.99 -2.92
CA THR A 166 15.52 -12.62 -3.81
C THR A 166 15.74 -13.71 -4.86
N PRO A 167 15.84 -13.35 -6.16
CA PRO A 167 16.17 -14.32 -7.20
C PRO A 167 17.51 -15.01 -6.90
N GLY A 168 17.52 -16.35 -6.90
CA GLY A 168 18.73 -17.14 -6.66
C GLY A 168 18.99 -17.53 -5.19
N GLU A 169 18.23 -17.00 -4.22
CA GLU A 169 18.20 -17.60 -2.88
C GLU A 169 17.31 -18.84 -2.88
N THR A 170 17.93 -20.02 -2.86
CA THR A 170 17.22 -21.27 -2.59
C THR A 170 16.63 -21.19 -1.18
N GLN A 171 15.31 -21.23 -1.03
CA GLN A 171 14.71 -21.46 0.29
C GLN A 171 15.27 -22.77 0.83
N ARG A 172 16.13 -22.70 1.85
CA ARG A 172 16.63 -23.90 2.52
C ARG A 172 15.48 -24.53 3.27
N THR A 173 14.89 -25.58 2.70
CA THR A 173 13.98 -26.47 3.41
C THR A 173 14.80 -27.35 4.35
N GLY A 174 15.04 -26.87 5.58
CA GLY A 174 15.68 -27.64 6.64
C GLY A 174 15.30 -27.10 8.02
N PRO A 175 15.02 -27.96 9.01
CA PRO A 175 14.71 -27.51 10.36
C PRO A 175 16.01 -27.06 11.04
N GLY A 176 16.16 -25.74 11.22
CA GLY A 176 17.19 -25.16 12.09
C GLY A 176 18.18 -24.21 11.40
N SER A 177 18.23 -23.00 11.95
CA SER A 177 19.30 -21.98 11.84
C SER A 177 19.35 -21.10 10.59
N SER A 178 18.83 -19.87 10.71
CA SER A 178 19.66 -18.67 10.95
C SER A 178 18.84 -17.44 10.58
N SER A 179 18.34 -16.73 11.59
CA SER A 179 17.75 -15.40 11.43
C SER A 179 18.80 -14.44 10.85
N ARG A 180 18.77 -14.18 9.55
CA ARG A 180 19.31 -12.93 9.03
C ARG A 180 18.26 -11.86 9.27
N SER A 181 18.57 -11.00 10.23
CA SER A 181 17.85 -9.75 10.50
C SER A 181 17.62 -9.04 9.17
N VAL A 182 16.34 -8.85 8.82
CA VAL A 182 15.95 -7.76 7.93
C VAL A 182 16.43 -6.49 8.62
N ARG A 183 17.34 -5.75 7.97
CA ARG A 183 17.60 -4.38 8.40
C ARG A 183 16.47 -3.54 7.83
N CYS A 184 15.64 -3.03 8.73
CA CYS A 184 14.76 -1.91 8.46
C CYS A 184 15.58 -0.67 8.08
#